data_AF-T0HD23-F1
#
_entry.id   AF-T0HD23-F1
#
_cell.length_a   1.000
_cell.length_b   1.000
_cell.length_c   1.000
_cell.angle_alpha   90.00
_cell.angle_beta   90.00
_cell.angle_gamma   90.00
#
_symmetry.space_group_name_H-M   'P 1'
#
loop_
_entity.id
_entity.type
_entity.pdbx_description
1 polymer ?
#
loop_
_entity_poly.entity_id
_entity_poly.type
_entity_poly.pdbx_seq_one_letter_code
_entity_poly.pdbx_strand_id
1 'polypeptide(L)'
;MTTLTEGVYATESLVSEAAGERSRQAVIVKSGQNLKACAVIATLVSGTAVSAAKAGGNTGNGTFTVDATTPLLVGAKLGVYSLRCTAAAANNGTFRLEDPDGIVLGDIVMVAGAGAVSEQIKGALADGSTDFAVGDGFDITVSVVTEKEVEYNPAGTDGSQIATGILYGAVNATSADQPGVAYKRDCEHNADIVVWKTGLNAAQKAKGTADLKRRGIILR
;
A
#
# COMPACT_ATOMS: atom_id res chain seq x y z
N MET A 1 -25.29 13.12 34.40
CA MET A 1 -25.21 11.64 34.27
C MET A 1 -23.98 11.36 33.45
N THR A 2 -23.00 10.64 34.00
CA THR A 2 -21.76 10.31 33.29
C THR A 2 -22.06 9.12 32.38
N THR A 3 -21.95 9.30 31.07
CA THR A 3 -22.07 8.18 30.13
C THR A 3 -20.79 7.35 30.20
N LEU A 4 -20.91 6.13 30.71
CA LEU A 4 -19.83 5.13 30.63
C LEU A 4 -19.93 4.48 29.25
N THR A 5 -18.85 4.55 28.46
CA THR A 5 -18.79 3.93 27.13
C THR A 5 -17.82 2.77 27.19
N GLU A 6 -18.30 1.58 26.85
CA GLU A 6 -17.48 0.38 26.71
C GLU A 6 -16.96 0.26 25.26
N GLY A 7 -15.71 -0.17 25.12
CA GLY A 7 -15.09 -0.39 23.82
C GLY A 7 -15.28 -1.82 23.33
N VAL A 8 -15.03 -2.04 22.03
CA VAL A 8 -15.01 -3.39 21.46
C VAL A 8 -13.74 -4.11 21.90
N TYR A 9 -13.89 -5.34 22.40
CA TYR A 9 -12.77 -6.17 22.86
C TYR A 9 -12.31 -7.17 21.80
N ALA A 10 -11.20 -7.84 22.10
CA ALA A 10 -10.64 -8.87 21.24
C ALA A 10 -11.68 -9.94 20.92
N THR A 11 -11.79 -10.30 19.64
CA THR A 11 -12.67 -11.37 19.14
C THR A 11 -14.17 -11.19 19.32
N GLU A 12 -14.64 -10.05 19.82
CA GLU A 12 -16.06 -9.86 20.15
C GLU A 12 -16.99 -10.00 18.93
N SER A 13 -16.49 -9.66 17.74
CA SER A 13 -17.24 -9.87 16.49
C SER A 13 -17.16 -11.30 15.96
N LEU A 14 -16.32 -12.19 16.49
CA LEU A 14 -16.13 -13.54 15.93
C LEU A 14 -17.37 -14.40 16.15
N VAL A 15 -17.89 -14.99 15.09
CA VAL A 15 -19.01 -15.95 15.14
C VAL A 15 -18.47 -17.37 15.00
N SER A 16 -17.63 -17.62 14.00
CA SER A 16 -17.02 -18.93 13.77
C SER A 16 -15.69 -18.78 13.01
N GLU A 17 -14.82 -19.77 13.13
CA GLU A 17 -13.56 -19.83 12.37
C GLU A 17 -13.23 -21.26 11.95
N ALA A 18 -12.48 -21.42 10.87
CA ALA A 18 -11.94 -22.71 10.47
C ALA A 18 -10.98 -23.29 11.52
N ALA A 19 -10.85 -24.61 11.53
CA ALA A 19 -10.02 -25.34 12.50
C ALA A 19 -8.53 -24.95 12.42
N GLY A 20 -7.88 -24.94 13.58
CA GLY A 20 -6.46 -24.61 13.73
C GLY A 20 -6.18 -23.13 13.45
N GLU A 21 -4.99 -22.85 12.91
CA GLU A 21 -4.53 -21.49 12.63
C GLU A 21 -4.91 -21.01 11.22
N ARG A 22 -5.83 -21.69 10.54
CA ARG A 22 -6.15 -21.39 9.14
C ARG A 22 -6.70 -19.98 8.97
N SER A 23 -7.59 -19.56 9.86
CA SER A 23 -8.28 -18.27 9.75
C SER A 23 -7.42 -17.10 10.20
N ARG A 24 -6.51 -17.35 11.14
CA ARG A 24 -5.70 -16.34 11.81
C ARG A 24 -4.32 -16.25 11.17
N GLN A 25 -3.75 -15.06 11.18
CA GLN A 25 -2.39 -14.85 10.69
C GLN A 25 -1.68 -13.83 11.58
N ALA A 26 -0.41 -14.08 11.88
CA ALA A 26 0.47 -13.08 12.45
C ALA A 26 0.72 -11.98 11.41
N VAL A 27 0.51 -10.73 11.80
CA VAL A 27 0.62 -9.55 10.93
C VAL A 27 1.44 -8.47 11.60
N ILE A 28 1.93 -7.52 10.79
CA ILE A 28 2.59 -6.31 11.28
C ILE A 28 1.69 -5.12 10.99
N VAL A 29 1.22 -4.44 12.03
CA VAL A 29 0.48 -3.17 11.90
C VAL A 29 1.48 -2.04 11.70
N LYS A 30 1.29 -1.24 10.65
CA LYS A 30 2.23 -0.16 10.28
C LYS A 30 2.29 0.92 11.36
N SER A 31 3.48 1.46 11.61
CA SER A 31 3.67 2.64 12.45
C SER A 31 2.70 3.78 12.08
N GLY A 32 2.15 4.47 13.08
CA GLY A 32 1.11 5.48 12.96
C GLY A 32 -0.33 4.94 12.95
N GLN A 33 -0.54 3.63 12.99
CA GLN A 33 -1.87 3.01 12.99
C GLN A 33 -2.26 2.51 14.40
N ASN A 34 -3.22 3.18 15.04
CA ASN A 34 -3.80 2.72 16.31
C ASN A 34 -5.16 2.08 16.05
N LEU A 35 -5.13 0.76 15.88
CA LEU A 35 -6.29 0.00 15.43
C LEU A 35 -7.00 -0.68 16.61
N LYS A 36 -8.32 -0.58 16.64
CA LYS A 36 -9.16 -1.24 17.64
C LYS A 36 -9.29 -2.74 17.34
N ALA A 37 -9.68 -3.51 18.35
CA ALA A 37 -10.12 -4.87 18.12
C ALA A 37 -11.30 -4.89 17.13
N CYS A 38 -11.39 -5.97 16.33
CA CYS A 38 -12.41 -6.13 15.31
C CYS A 38 -12.37 -5.05 14.19
N ALA A 39 -11.29 -4.27 14.08
CA ALA A 39 -11.14 -3.29 13.00
C ALA A 39 -10.98 -3.95 11.63
N VAL A 40 -11.69 -3.45 10.62
CA VAL A 40 -11.46 -3.85 9.22
C VAL A 40 -10.14 -3.26 8.75
N ILE A 41 -9.25 -4.14 8.32
CA ILE A 41 -7.90 -3.80 7.88
C ILE A 41 -7.71 -4.06 6.40
N ALA A 42 -6.70 -3.41 5.84
CA ALA A 42 -6.23 -3.60 4.50
C ALA A 42 -4.71 -3.85 4.52
N THR A 43 -4.25 -4.66 3.57
CA THR A 43 -2.83 -4.99 3.44
C THR A 43 -2.18 -4.00 2.48
N LEU A 44 -1.15 -3.32 2.98
CA LEU A 44 -0.32 -2.37 2.26
C LEU A 44 1.03 -3.03 1.97
N VAL A 45 1.50 -2.94 0.73
CA VAL A 45 2.89 -3.29 0.40
C VAL A 45 3.79 -2.13 0.82
N SER A 46 4.87 -2.44 1.52
CA SER A 46 5.85 -1.46 2.02
C SER A 46 7.24 -2.03 1.82
N GLY A 47 8.27 -1.20 1.93
CA GLY A 47 9.63 -1.70 1.82
C GLY A 47 10.64 -0.57 1.66
N THR A 48 11.82 -0.95 1.18
CA THR A 48 12.92 -0.02 0.91
C THR A 48 13.15 0.04 -0.58
N ALA A 49 12.96 1.22 -1.16
CA ALA A 49 13.33 1.53 -2.53
C ALA A 49 14.25 2.76 -2.54
N VAL A 50 15.37 2.65 -3.25
CA VAL A 50 16.35 3.73 -3.40
C VAL A 50 16.58 3.98 -4.87
N SER A 51 16.36 5.22 -5.31
CA SER A 51 16.67 5.65 -6.66
C SER A 51 18.09 6.19 -6.74
N ALA A 52 18.78 5.85 -7.82
CA ALA A 52 20.03 6.47 -8.23
C ALA A 52 19.92 6.86 -9.70
N ALA A 53 20.69 7.87 -10.14
CA ALA A 53 20.85 8.12 -11.57
C ALA A 53 21.37 6.85 -12.25
N LYS A 54 20.94 6.58 -13.49
CA LYS A 54 21.34 5.37 -14.21
C LYS A 54 22.86 5.21 -14.23
N ALA A 55 23.33 3.97 -14.25
CA ALA A 55 24.74 3.69 -14.49
C ALA A 55 25.23 4.33 -15.80
N GLY A 56 26.39 4.98 -15.76
CA GLY A 56 26.96 5.73 -16.90
C GLY A 56 26.58 7.22 -16.95
N GLY A 57 25.70 7.69 -16.05
CA GLY A 57 25.35 9.10 -15.91
C GLY A 57 24.26 9.57 -16.87
N ASN A 58 23.63 10.70 -16.54
CA ASN A 58 22.61 11.34 -17.36
C ASN A 58 23.16 12.61 -18.01
N THR A 59 22.60 12.97 -19.18
CA THR A 59 22.82 14.30 -19.77
C THR A 59 22.01 15.35 -19.02
N GLY A 60 20.73 15.06 -18.77
CA GLY A 60 19.84 15.89 -17.95
C GLY A 60 20.14 15.77 -16.46
N ASN A 61 19.72 16.78 -15.70
CA ASN A 61 19.96 16.86 -14.25
C ASN A 61 18.67 16.85 -13.43
N GLY A 62 17.56 16.38 -14.01
CA GLY A 62 16.35 16.12 -13.26
C GLY A 62 16.52 14.99 -12.25
N THR A 63 15.50 14.78 -11.42
CA THR A 63 15.53 13.87 -10.28
C THR A 63 14.33 12.95 -10.28
N PHE A 64 14.49 11.76 -9.69
CA PHE A 64 13.39 10.89 -9.32
C PHE A 64 13.38 10.69 -7.81
N THR A 65 12.34 11.18 -7.16
CA THR A 65 12.14 11.06 -5.72
C THR A 65 11.13 9.96 -5.44
N VAL A 66 11.55 8.91 -4.77
CA VAL A 66 10.67 7.82 -4.32
C VAL A 66 9.73 8.33 -3.22
N ASP A 67 8.47 7.87 -3.22
CA ASP A 67 7.49 8.23 -2.19
C ASP A 67 7.95 7.79 -0.79
N ALA A 68 8.00 8.73 0.15
CA ALA A 68 8.54 8.49 1.49
C ALA A 68 7.64 7.62 2.39
N THR A 69 6.35 7.48 2.03
CA THR A 69 5.33 6.85 2.89
C THR A 69 4.91 5.46 2.41
N THR A 70 4.81 5.32 1.09
CA THR A 70 4.28 4.19 0.32
C THR A 70 5.13 3.97 -0.95
N PRO A 71 6.45 3.73 -0.81
CA PRO A 71 7.38 3.66 -1.95
C PRO A 71 7.06 2.51 -2.94
N LEU A 72 6.43 1.45 -2.43
CA LEU A 72 6.10 0.25 -3.17
C LEU A 72 4.58 0.07 -3.19
N LEU A 73 4.03 -0.37 -4.32
CA LEU A 73 2.63 -0.77 -4.43
C LEU A 73 2.51 -2.28 -4.67
N VAL A 74 1.28 -2.75 -4.82
CA VAL A 74 0.98 -4.16 -5.09
C VAL A 74 1.76 -4.66 -6.31
N GLY A 75 2.34 -5.85 -6.20
CA GLY A 75 3.14 -6.46 -7.27
C GLY A 75 4.61 -6.02 -7.31
N ALA A 76 5.07 -5.14 -6.41
CA ALA A 76 6.48 -4.81 -6.29
C ALA A 76 7.35 -6.06 -6.04
N LYS A 77 8.48 -6.12 -6.74
CA LYS A 77 9.45 -7.22 -6.76
C LYS A 77 10.76 -6.73 -6.15
N LEU A 78 11.54 -7.67 -5.61
CA LEU A 78 12.92 -7.40 -5.23
C LEU A 78 13.79 -7.30 -6.48
N GLY A 79 14.76 -6.38 -6.46
CA GLY A 79 15.68 -6.17 -7.59
C GLY A 79 15.72 -4.72 -8.04
N VAL A 80 16.25 -4.50 -9.25
CA VAL A 80 16.45 -3.17 -9.81
C VAL A 80 15.41 -2.91 -10.90
N TYR A 81 14.58 -1.89 -10.69
CA TYR A 81 13.70 -1.36 -11.71
C TYR A 81 14.44 -0.33 -12.56
N SER A 82 14.13 -0.30 -13.85
CA SER A 82 14.68 0.70 -14.76
C SER A 82 13.61 1.73 -15.12
N LEU A 83 13.90 3.01 -14.88
CA LEU A 83 13.08 4.12 -15.35
C LEU A 83 13.91 4.90 -16.39
N ARG A 84 13.51 4.88 -17.66
CA ARG A 84 14.33 5.41 -18.78
C ARG A 84 13.54 6.35 -19.67
N CYS A 85 14.12 7.49 -20.01
CA CYS A 85 13.58 8.44 -20.97
C CYS A 85 13.59 7.82 -22.37
N THR A 86 12.41 7.59 -22.95
CA THR A 86 12.23 7.06 -24.31
C THR A 86 12.02 8.17 -25.34
N ALA A 87 11.50 9.33 -24.90
CA ALA A 87 11.36 10.52 -25.73
C ALA A 87 11.70 11.77 -24.92
N ALA A 88 12.71 12.51 -25.39
CA ALA A 88 13.10 13.80 -24.81
C ALA A 88 12.15 14.91 -25.26
N ALA A 89 11.88 15.86 -24.36
CA ALA A 89 11.13 17.08 -24.66
C ALA A 89 11.65 18.22 -23.79
N ALA A 90 11.55 19.47 -24.27
CA ALA A 90 11.97 20.61 -23.47
C ALA A 90 11.14 20.72 -22.19
N ASN A 91 11.81 20.85 -21.06
CA ASN A 91 11.24 20.83 -19.71
C ASN A 91 10.34 19.62 -19.42
N ASN A 92 10.49 18.50 -20.14
CA ASN A 92 9.60 17.33 -20.06
C ASN A 92 10.34 16.05 -20.52
N GLY A 93 9.61 14.95 -20.60
CA GLY A 93 10.10 13.69 -21.15
C GLY A 93 9.03 12.61 -21.04
N THR A 94 9.16 11.56 -21.85
CA THR A 94 8.40 10.33 -21.67
C THR A 94 9.35 9.28 -21.12
N PHE A 95 8.99 8.69 -19.98
CA PHE A 95 9.80 7.69 -19.28
C PHE A 95 9.11 6.34 -19.25
N ARG A 96 9.83 5.29 -19.60
CA ARG A 96 9.37 3.91 -19.46
C ARG A 96 9.84 3.32 -18.14
N LEU A 97 8.91 2.74 -17.38
CA LEU A 97 9.23 1.93 -16.21
C LEU A 97 9.23 0.45 -16.59
N GLU A 98 10.32 -0.25 -16.28
CA GLU A 98 10.49 -1.69 -16.44
C GLU A 98 10.82 -2.34 -15.10
N ASP A 99 10.26 -3.53 -14.88
CA ASP A 99 10.51 -4.32 -13.67
C ASP A 99 11.84 -5.08 -13.73
N PRO A 100 12.29 -5.70 -12.61
CA PRO A 100 13.55 -6.46 -12.58
C PRO A 100 13.60 -7.66 -13.53
N ASP A 101 12.45 -8.13 -14.02
CA ASP A 101 12.36 -9.23 -15.00
C ASP A 101 12.35 -8.71 -16.45
N GLY A 102 12.46 -7.39 -16.65
CA GLY A 102 12.44 -6.72 -17.95
C GLY A 102 11.04 -6.50 -18.53
N ILE A 103 9.99 -6.62 -17.71
CA ILE A 103 8.62 -6.37 -18.15
C ILE A 103 8.31 -4.87 -18.05
N VAL A 104 7.82 -4.32 -19.16
CA VAL A 104 7.34 -2.93 -19.21
C VAL A 104 6.07 -2.79 -18.38
N LEU A 105 6.12 -1.93 -17.37
CA LEU A 105 4.99 -1.65 -16.50
C LEU A 105 4.16 -0.47 -17.00
N GLY A 106 4.79 0.51 -17.66
CA GLY A 106 4.09 1.63 -18.26
C GLY A 106 5.02 2.76 -18.72
N ASP A 107 4.44 3.68 -19.48
CA ASP A 107 5.09 4.91 -19.95
C ASP A 107 4.48 6.12 -19.21
N ILE A 108 5.34 6.95 -18.63
CA ILE A 108 5.03 8.13 -17.82
C ILE A 108 5.42 9.36 -18.62
N VAL A 109 4.41 10.15 -19.00
CA VAL A 109 4.62 11.43 -19.70
C VAL A 109 4.70 12.53 -18.66
N MET A 110 5.82 13.27 -18.66
CA MET A 110 5.95 14.48 -17.85
C MET A 110 5.15 15.62 -18.48
N VAL A 111 4.52 16.42 -17.61
CA VAL A 111 3.78 17.63 -17.99
C VAL A 111 4.26 18.77 -17.12
N ALA A 112 4.67 19.86 -17.76
CA ALA A 112 5.19 21.07 -17.10
C ALA A 112 6.35 20.78 -16.13
N GLY A 113 7.31 19.93 -16.54
CA GLY A 113 8.51 19.63 -15.74
C GLY A 113 8.30 18.59 -14.64
N ALA A 114 7.13 17.96 -14.54
CA ALA A 114 6.85 16.95 -13.52
C ALA A 114 6.14 15.72 -14.07
N GLY A 115 6.40 14.56 -13.49
CA GLY A 115 5.69 13.32 -13.79
C GLY A 115 5.48 12.48 -12.53
N ALA A 116 4.28 11.93 -12.34
CA ALA A 116 4.00 11.03 -11.23
C ALA A 116 4.13 9.57 -11.69
N VAL A 117 4.87 8.77 -10.93
CA VAL A 117 4.95 7.33 -11.11
C VAL A 117 4.12 6.69 -9.99
N SER A 118 3.13 5.89 -10.33
CA SER A 118 2.23 5.24 -9.36
C SER A 118 1.85 3.83 -9.84
N GLU A 119 2.86 3.03 -10.13
CA GLU A 119 2.74 1.61 -10.52
C GLU A 119 3.35 0.75 -9.40
N GLN A 120 4.04 -0.35 -9.68
CA GLN A 120 4.74 -1.12 -8.65
C GLN A 120 5.69 -0.27 -7.78
N ILE A 121 6.26 0.79 -8.36
CA ILE A 121 7.01 1.82 -7.65
C ILE A 121 6.21 3.12 -7.64
N LYS A 122 6.25 3.84 -6.53
CA LYS A 122 5.65 5.16 -6.40
C LYS A 122 6.71 6.24 -6.18
N GLY A 123 6.60 7.33 -6.93
CA GLY A 123 7.53 8.47 -6.83
C GLY A 123 7.19 9.58 -7.81
N ALA A 124 8.04 10.61 -7.84
CA ALA A 124 7.88 11.76 -8.70
C ALA A 124 9.17 12.06 -9.47
N LEU A 125 9.01 12.25 -10.78
CA LEU A 125 10.00 12.84 -11.67
C LEU A 125 9.87 14.35 -11.60
N ALA A 126 11.00 15.04 -11.47
CA ALA A 126 11.12 16.48 -11.61
C ALA A 126 12.24 16.77 -12.60
N ASP A 127 11.99 17.66 -13.54
CA ASP A 127 13.01 18.11 -14.45
C ASP A 127 13.97 19.08 -13.76
N GLY A 128 15.19 19.15 -14.27
CA GLY A 128 16.23 20.02 -13.76
C GLY A 128 16.38 21.28 -14.62
N SER A 129 17.56 21.89 -14.58
CA SER A 129 17.91 23.00 -15.46
C SER A 129 18.34 22.54 -16.87
N THR A 130 18.81 21.30 -16.97
CA THR A 130 19.22 20.64 -18.20
C THR A 130 18.23 19.53 -18.49
N ASP A 131 17.53 19.67 -19.61
CA ASP A 131 16.50 18.72 -20.05
C ASP A 131 17.05 17.30 -20.15
N PHE A 132 16.20 16.31 -19.85
CA PHE A 132 16.50 14.91 -20.08
C PHE A 132 16.71 14.58 -21.57
N ALA A 133 17.73 13.80 -21.86
CA ALA A 133 17.95 13.20 -23.18
C ALA A 133 17.39 11.77 -23.26
N VAL A 134 17.16 11.27 -24.47
CA VAL A 134 16.77 9.86 -24.67
C VAL A 134 17.84 8.95 -24.09
N GLY A 135 17.39 7.98 -23.30
CA GLY A 135 18.22 7.03 -22.57
C GLY A 135 18.61 7.50 -21.17
N ASP A 136 18.46 8.77 -20.78
CA ASP A 136 18.62 9.21 -19.39
C ASP A 136 17.62 8.51 -18.47
N GLY A 137 17.92 8.44 -17.17
CA GLY A 137 16.99 7.81 -16.24
C GLY A 137 17.56 7.45 -14.88
N PHE A 138 16.86 6.54 -14.21
CA PHE A 138 17.12 6.14 -12.85
C PHE A 138 17.05 4.62 -12.67
N ASP A 139 17.96 4.09 -11.88
CA ASP A 139 17.94 2.71 -11.39
C ASP A 139 17.37 2.72 -9.98
N ILE A 140 16.26 2.01 -9.78
CA ILE A 140 15.53 2.00 -8.51
C ILE A 140 15.71 0.62 -7.89
N THR A 141 16.53 0.56 -6.85
CA THR A 141 16.84 -0.69 -6.14
C THR A 141 15.81 -0.92 -5.04
N VAL A 142 15.05 -2.01 -5.16
CA VAL A 142 14.14 -2.52 -4.13
C VAL A 142 14.83 -3.66 -3.40
N SER A 143 15.14 -3.43 -2.12
CA SER A 143 15.91 -4.38 -1.29
C SER A 143 15.05 -5.11 -0.25
N VAL A 144 13.88 -4.58 0.08
CA VAL A 144 12.94 -5.18 1.02
C VAL A 144 11.54 -4.97 0.48
N VAL A 145 10.74 -6.03 0.50
CA VAL A 145 9.29 -5.98 0.28
C VAL A 145 8.63 -6.67 1.47
N THR A 146 7.69 -5.98 2.11
CA THR A 146 6.96 -6.47 3.28
C THR A 146 5.50 -6.05 3.20
N GLU A 147 4.63 -6.87 3.76
CA GLU A 147 3.22 -6.56 3.91
C GLU A 147 2.98 -5.99 5.31
N LYS A 148 2.29 -4.86 5.38
CA LYS A 148 1.85 -4.25 6.63
C LYS A 148 0.36 -4.01 6.59
N GLU A 149 -0.27 -4.07 7.75
CA GLU A 149 -1.70 -3.82 7.89
C GLU A 149 -1.95 -2.36 8.29
N VAL A 150 -2.95 -1.76 7.65
CA VAL A 150 -3.45 -0.41 7.92
C VAL A 150 -4.97 -0.45 8.05
N GLU A 151 -5.57 0.60 8.61
CA GLU A 151 -7.02 0.74 8.61
C GLU A 151 -7.55 0.76 7.17
N TYR A 152 -8.62 0.00 6.90
CA TYR A 152 -9.27 0.02 5.59
C TYR A 152 -9.68 1.45 5.19
N ASN A 153 -9.19 1.91 4.04
CA ASN A 153 -9.44 3.23 3.50
C ASN A 153 -9.90 3.15 2.04
N PRO A 154 -11.21 3.21 1.75
CA PRO A 154 -11.75 3.06 0.40
C PRO A 154 -11.33 4.18 -0.57
N ALA A 155 -10.84 5.31 -0.08
CA ALA A 155 -10.30 6.39 -0.89
C ALA A 155 -8.80 6.23 -1.21
N GLY A 156 -8.14 5.23 -0.64
CA GLY A 156 -6.74 4.93 -0.91
C GLY A 156 -6.52 4.40 -2.33
N THR A 157 -5.26 4.42 -2.75
CA THR A 157 -4.82 3.89 -4.05
C THR A 157 -3.60 2.97 -3.91
N ASP A 158 -3.20 2.68 -2.68
CA ASP A 158 -1.96 2.00 -2.31
C ASP A 158 -2.16 0.53 -1.88
N GLY A 159 -3.41 0.06 -1.89
CA GLY A 159 -3.83 -1.23 -1.35
C GLY A 159 -4.79 -1.07 -0.17
N SER A 160 -4.75 0.07 0.53
CA SER A 160 -5.64 0.33 1.67
C SER A 160 -7.13 0.36 1.31
N GLN A 161 -7.46 0.55 0.02
CA GLN A 161 -8.81 0.52 -0.52
C GLN A 161 -9.42 -0.86 -0.68
N ILE A 162 -8.68 -1.92 -0.37
CA ILE A 162 -9.13 -3.31 -0.47
C ILE A 162 -9.13 -3.91 0.94
N ALA A 163 -10.31 -4.25 1.48
CA ALA A 163 -10.36 -4.87 2.79
C ALA A 163 -9.78 -6.30 2.72
N THR A 164 -8.84 -6.62 3.59
CA THR A 164 -8.09 -7.89 3.55
C THR A 164 -8.19 -8.71 4.83
N GLY A 165 -8.79 -8.16 5.89
CA GLY A 165 -8.95 -8.87 7.15
C GLY A 165 -9.70 -8.09 8.21
N ILE A 166 -9.80 -8.72 9.38
CA ILE A 166 -10.35 -8.13 10.60
C ILE A 166 -9.34 -8.36 11.73
N LEU A 167 -8.99 -7.31 12.47
CA LEU A 167 -7.99 -7.39 13.53
C LEU A 167 -8.51 -8.20 14.73
N TYR A 168 -7.70 -9.12 15.24
CA TYR A 168 -8.07 -10.00 16.37
C TYR A 168 -8.27 -9.22 17.67
N GLY A 169 -7.31 -8.36 18.01
CA GLY A 169 -7.30 -7.53 19.22
C GLY A 169 -6.71 -6.16 18.91
N ALA A 170 -6.88 -5.19 19.80
CA ALA A 170 -6.38 -3.84 19.58
C ALA A 170 -4.85 -3.82 19.48
N VAL A 171 -4.32 -3.01 18.55
CA VAL A 171 -2.87 -2.81 18.36
C VAL A 171 -2.58 -1.32 18.33
N ASN A 172 -1.66 -0.89 19.19
CA ASN A 172 -1.18 0.49 19.26
C ASN A 172 0.19 0.60 18.57
N ALA A 173 0.21 0.96 17.29
CA ALA A 173 1.43 1.17 16.52
C ALA A 173 1.85 2.65 16.44
N THR A 174 1.62 3.46 17.48
CA THR A 174 1.88 4.91 17.43
C THR A 174 3.29 5.28 16.96
N SER A 175 4.32 4.60 17.50
CA SER A 175 5.73 5.02 17.33
C SER A 175 6.57 4.06 16.49
N ALA A 176 6.09 2.85 16.24
CA ALA A 176 6.79 1.83 15.48
C ALA A 176 5.79 0.82 14.93
N ASP A 177 6.21 0.05 13.93
CA ASP A 177 5.44 -1.11 13.51
C ASP A 177 5.25 -2.07 14.70
N GLN A 178 4.07 -2.66 14.83
CA GLN A 178 3.76 -3.56 15.95
C GLN A 178 3.23 -4.91 15.45
N PRO A 179 3.61 -6.01 16.10
CA PRO A 179 3.02 -7.30 15.82
C PRO A 179 1.55 -7.32 16.24
N GLY A 180 0.75 -8.06 15.50
CA GLY A 180 -0.65 -8.31 15.80
C GLY A 180 -1.10 -9.65 15.23
N VAL A 181 -2.37 -9.96 15.48
CA VAL A 181 -3.04 -11.12 14.87
C VAL A 181 -4.27 -10.58 14.15
N ALA A 182 -4.54 -11.11 12.96
CA ALA A 182 -5.74 -10.79 12.20
C ALA A 182 -6.40 -12.05 11.64
N TYR A 183 -7.71 -11.98 11.47
CA TYR A 183 -8.46 -12.92 10.67
C TYR A 183 -8.29 -12.54 9.20
N LYS A 184 -7.74 -13.46 8.40
CA LYS A 184 -7.37 -13.19 6.99
C LYS A 184 -8.12 -14.05 5.98
N ARG A 185 -8.84 -15.09 6.45
CA ARG A 185 -9.60 -16.05 5.63
C ARG A 185 -10.53 -16.93 6.46
N ASP A 186 -11.47 -17.60 5.78
CA ASP A 186 -12.29 -18.72 6.27
C ASP A 186 -12.88 -18.55 7.69
N CYS A 187 -13.52 -17.41 7.97
CA CYS A 187 -14.19 -17.13 9.23
C CYS A 187 -15.48 -16.33 9.04
N GLU A 188 -16.32 -16.31 10.07
CA GLU A 188 -17.55 -15.53 10.11
C GLU A 188 -17.49 -14.53 11.26
N HIS A 189 -17.92 -13.30 11.00
CA HIS A 189 -18.00 -12.22 11.98
C HIS A 189 -19.39 -11.58 11.98
N ASN A 190 -19.83 -11.09 13.13
CA ASN A 190 -21.06 -10.31 13.28
C ASN A 190 -20.85 -8.92 12.67
N ALA A 191 -21.65 -8.58 11.66
CA ALA A 191 -21.54 -7.33 10.91
C ALA A 191 -21.72 -6.07 11.77
N ASP A 192 -22.51 -6.16 12.85
CA ASP A 192 -22.85 -5.04 13.72
C ASP A 192 -21.72 -4.68 14.70
N ILE A 193 -20.81 -5.64 14.99
CA ILE A 193 -19.70 -5.45 15.94
C ILE A 193 -18.40 -5.08 15.23
N VAL A 194 -18.24 -5.48 13.97
CA VAL A 194 -17.03 -5.16 13.18
C VAL A 194 -16.82 -3.64 13.12
N VAL A 195 -15.60 -3.23 13.43
CA VAL A 195 -15.22 -1.82 13.53
C VAL A 195 -14.75 -1.32 12.17
N TRP A 196 -15.57 -0.51 11.53
CA TRP A 196 -15.21 0.19 10.30
C TRP A 196 -14.47 1.49 10.59
N LYS A 197 -13.66 1.93 9.63
CA LYS A 197 -13.13 3.30 9.63
C LYS A 197 -14.26 4.31 9.84
N THR A 198 -13.99 5.34 10.64
CA THR A 198 -14.97 6.39 10.89
C THR A 198 -15.30 7.15 9.60
N GLY A 199 -16.56 7.55 9.44
CA GLY A 199 -17.02 8.33 8.28
C GLY A 199 -17.31 7.54 7.00
N LEU A 200 -17.22 6.20 7.00
CA LEU A 200 -17.59 5.42 5.82
C LEU A 200 -19.10 5.39 5.58
N ASN A 201 -19.49 5.60 4.33
CA ASN A 201 -20.88 5.45 3.88
C ASN A 201 -21.25 3.98 3.61
N ALA A 202 -22.54 3.71 3.38
CA ALA A 202 -23.06 2.36 3.17
C ALA A 202 -22.42 1.65 1.95
N ALA A 203 -22.19 2.37 0.84
CA ALA A 203 -21.58 1.80 -0.35
C ALA A 203 -20.11 1.40 -0.13
N GLN A 204 -19.37 2.21 0.63
CA GLN A 204 -17.98 1.94 1.01
C GLN A 204 -17.88 0.71 1.94
N LYS A 205 -18.78 0.59 2.92
CA LYS A 205 -18.87 -0.62 3.75
C LYS A 205 -19.22 -1.85 2.91
N ALA A 206 -20.21 -1.74 2.02
CA ALA A 206 -20.60 -2.83 1.12
C ALA A 206 -19.44 -3.29 0.21
N LYS A 207 -18.63 -2.35 -0.31
CA LYS A 207 -17.39 -2.68 -1.03
C LYS A 207 -16.43 -3.48 -0.16
N GLY A 208 -16.13 -2.98 1.05
CA GLY A 208 -15.25 -3.68 1.99
C GLY A 208 -15.78 -5.07 2.36
N THR A 209 -17.09 -5.22 2.58
CA THR A 209 -17.72 -6.52 2.84
C THR A 209 -17.56 -7.48 1.65
N ALA A 210 -17.68 -6.98 0.43
CA ALA A 210 -17.44 -7.80 -0.76
C ALA A 210 -15.97 -8.22 -0.88
N ASP A 211 -15.03 -7.34 -0.55
CA ASP A 211 -13.59 -7.64 -0.53
C ASP A 211 -13.26 -8.73 0.52
N LEU A 212 -13.79 -8.61 1.75
CA LEU A 212 -13.68 -9.62 2.80
C LEU A 212 -14.27 -10.97 2.38
N LYS A 213 -15.46 -10.95 1.76
CA LYS A 213 -16.13 -12.15 1.26
C LYS A 213 -15.28 -12.91 0.24
N ARG A 214 -14.57 -12.21 -0.66
CA ARG A 214 -13.66 -12.86 -1.63
C ARG A 214 -12.50 -13.59 -0.96
N ARG A 215 -12.17 -13.25 0.29
CA ARG A 215 -11.15 -13.94 1.10
C ARG A 215 -11.73 -15.03 1.99
N GLY A 216 -13.04 -15.28 1.95
CA GLY A 216 -13.71 -16.24 2.84
C GLY A 216 -14.04 -15.69 4.23
N ILE A 217 -13.96 -14.37 4.43
CA ILE A 217 -14.41 -13.71 5.66
C ILE A 217 -15.85 -13.24 5.44
N ILE A 218 -16.80 -13.86 6.12
CA ILE A 218 -18.23 -13.59 5.91
C ILE A 218 -18.77 -12.74 7.06
N LEU A 219 -19.36 -11.60 6.73
CA LEU A 219 -20.12 -10.81 7.71
C LEU A 219 -21.57 -11.31 7.75
N ARG A 220 -22.04 -11.64 8.95
CA ARG A 220 -23.39 -12.16 9.23
C ARG A 220 -24.26 -11.10 9.90
#